data_AF-A0A946XKB9-F1
#
_entry.id   AF-A0A946XKB9-F1
#
_cell.length_a   1.000
_cell.length_b   1.000
_cell.length_c   1.000
_cell.angle_alpha   90.00
_cell.angle_beta   90.00
_cell.angle_gamma   90.00
#
_symmetry.space_group_name_H-M   'P 1'
#
loop_
_entity.id
_entity.type
_entity.pdbx_description
1 polymer ?
#
loop_
_entity_poly.entity_id
_entity_poly.type
_entity_poly.pdbx_seq_one_letter_code
_entity_poly.pdbx_strand_id
1 'polypeptide(L)'
;VVCLHKVDSSQGIRDAGSSVGDRYDLNNGASSQVLRAFFGEDGKNFEQIRSVTHATSFGSMYPDAAAIACPLFGTGGDLLGALQLSGPQYRFSEEAMAAMKQGLLHAVAGLTRSLGGNTDIYRSTTDNN
;
A
#
# COMPACT_ATOMS: atom_id res chain seq x y z
N VAL A 1 -1.84 -2.84 -12.61
CA VAL A 1 -0.66 -2.65 -11.73
C VAL A 1 0.38 -3.71 -12.03
N VAL A 2 1.68 -3.36 -12.03
CA VAL A 2 2.78 -4.31 -12.24
C VAL A 2 3.58 -4.46 -10.95
N CYS A 3 3.90 -5.69 -10.54
CA CYS A 3 4.80 -5.92 -9.40
C CYS A 3 6.26 -5.70 -9.84
N LEU A 4 6.89 -4.62 -9.40
CA LEU A 4 8.29 -4.32 -9.73
C LEU A 4 9.28 -4.97 -8.76
N HIS A 5 8.87 -5.15 -7.51
CA HIS A 5 9.69 -5.76 -6.47
C HIS A 5 8.80 -6.50 -5.48
N LYS A 6 9.30 -7.61 -4.94
CA LYS A 6 8.62 -8.42 -3.93
C LYS A 6 9.65 -8.95 -2.94
N VAL A 7 9.31 -8.86 -1.66
CA VAL A 7 10.00 -9.56 -0.58
C VAL A 7 9.02 -10.56 0.00
N ASP A 8 9.39 -11.84 -0.04
CA ASP A 8 8.56 -12.90 0.52
C ASP A 8 8.61 -12.91 2.05
N SER A 9 7.45 -13.19 2.66
CA SER A 9 7.39 -13.50 4.09
C SER A 9 8.10 -14.83 4.36
N SER A 10 8.81 -14.93 5.48
CA SER A 10 9.37 -16.19 5.99
C SER A 10 8.31 -17.19 6.47
N GLN A 11 7.04 -16.77 6.59
CA GLN A 11 5.94 -17.62 7.03
C GLN A 11 5.54 -18.65 5.98
N GLY A 12 5.24 -19.87 6.43
CA GLY A 12 4.84 -20.97 5.54
C GLY A 12 3.56 -20.70 4.75
N ILE A 13 2.59 -20.01 5.37
CA ILE A 13 1.41 -19.49 4.68
C ILE A 13 1.61 -18.00 4.42
N ARG A 14 1.61 -17.61 3.13
CA ARG A 14 1.83 -16.25 2.65
C ARG A 14 1.09 -16.04 1.32
N ASP A 15 1.01 -14.79 0.89
CA ASP A 15 0.60 -14.45 -0.47
C ASP A 15 1.71 -14.83 -1.47
N ALA A 16 1.69 -16.09 -1.91
CA ALA A 16 2.63 -16.66 -2.87
C ALA A 16 2.14 -16.54 -4.33
N GLY A 17 0.91 -16.06 -4.55
CA GLY A 17 0.30 -15.97 -5.89
C GLY A 17 0.84 -14.82 -6.73
N SER A 18 1.61 -13.91 -6.13
CA SER A 18 2.20 -12.75 -6.80
C SER A 18 3.71 -12.88 -6.96
N SER A 19 4.22 -12.55 -8.14
CA SER A 19 5.63 -12.54 -8.51
C SER A 19 6.03 -11.22 -9.18
N VAL A 20 7.33 -10.90 -9.13
CA VAL A 20 7.87 -9.76 -9.89
C VAL A 20 7.58 -9.95 -11.38
N GLY A 21 7.08 -8.90 -12.03
CA GLY A 21 6.65 -8.91 -13.43
C GLY A 21 5.17 -9.20 -13.64
N ASP A 22 4.46 -9.71 -12.63
CA ASP A 22 3.02 -9.97 -12.74
C ASP A 22 2.24 -8.69 -12.96
N ARG A 23 1.16 -8.81 -13.73
CA ARG A 23 0.26 -7.72 -14.09
C ARG A 23 -1.15 -8.00 -13.58
N TYR A 24 -1.73 -7.00 -12.93
CA TYR A 24 -3.07 -7.06 -12.36
C TYR A 24 -3.95 -5.92 -12.90
N ASP A 25 -5.26 -6.12 -12.85
CA ASP A 25 -6.25 -5.08 -13.18
C ASP A 25 -6.05 -3.85 -12.28
N LEU A 26 -6.04 -2.65 -12.87
CA LEU A 26 -5.93 -1.37 -12.16
C LEU A 26 -7.18 -1.05 -11.34
N ASN A 27 -8.29 -1.75 -11.55
CA ASN A 27 -9.52 -1.55 -10.80
C ASN A 27 -9.62 -2.42 -9.54
N ASN A 28 -8.62 -3.25 -9.25
CA ASN A 28 -8.71 -4.27 -8.22
C ASN A 28 -7.53 -4.27 -7.22
N GLY A 29 -7.82 -4.33 -5.92
CA GLY A 29 -6.83 -4.42 -4.84
C GLY A 29 -6.37 -3.09 -4.24
N ALA A 30 -5.63 -3.16 -3.13
CA ALA A 30 -5.19 -1.99 -2.36
C ALA A 30 -4.26 -1.07 -3.18
N SER A 31 -3.21 -1.62 -3.80
CA SER A 31 -2.27 -0.82 -4.62
C SER A 31 -2.96 -0.09 -5.76
N SER A 32 -3.91 -0.76 -6.43
CA SER A 32 -4.73 -0.20 -7.49
C SER A 32 -5.53 1.02 -7.01
N GLN A 33 -6.18 0.92 -5.85
CA GLN A 33 -6.92 2.03 -5.26
C GLN A 33 -6.02 3.20 -4.88
N VAL A 34 -4.83 2.94 -4.31
CA VAL A 34 -3.83 3.98 -4.02
C VAL A 34 -3.39 4.67 -5.30
N LEU A 35 -2.99 3.92 -6.32
CA LEU A 35 -2.52 4.49 -7.57
C LEU A 35 -3.60 5.37 -8.22
N ARG A 36 -4.84 4.88 -8.30
CA ARG A 36 -5.96 5.66 -8.85
C ARG A 36 -6.23 6.93 -8.04
N ALA A 37 -6.23 6.84 -6.71
CA ALA A 37 -6.42 8.01 -5.86
C ALA A 37 -5.35 9.08 -6.09
N PHE A 38 -4.08 8.69 -6.17
CA PHE A 38 -2.96 9.63 -6.30
C PHE A 38 -2.64 10.03 -7.75
N PHE A 39 -3.21 9.35 -8.75
CA PHE A 39 -3.29 9.83 -10.13
C PHE A 39 -4.47 10.80 -10.37
N GLY A 40 -5.23 11.14 -9.33
CA GLY A 40 -6.24 12.19 -9.38
C GLY A 40 -7.65 11.73 -9.70
N GLU A 41 -7.97 10.44 -9.49
CA GLU A 41 -9.35 10.00 -9.68
C GLU A 41 -10.31 10.59 -8.64
N ASP A 42 -11.49 10.99 -9.10
CA ASP A 42 -12.51 11.66 -8.29
C ASP A 42 -13.41 10.69 -7.54
N GLY A 43 -13.89 11.12 -6.37
CA GLY A 43 -14.89 10.42 -5.58
C GLY A 43 -14.49 10.21 -4.12
N LYS A 44 -15.51 10.05 -3.27
CA LYS A 44 -15.38 9.99 -1.81
C LYS A 44 -14.33 8.96 -1.33
N ASN A 45 -14.26 7.79 -1.98
CA ASN A 45 -13.29 6.77 -1.63
C ASN A 45 -11.84 7.22 -1.90
N PHE A 46 -11.59 7.86 -3.05
CA PHE A 46 -10.26 8.33 -3.40
C PHE A 46 -9.85 9.56 -2.59
N GLU A 47 -10.80 10.44 -2.26
CA GLU A 47 -10.58 11.53 -1.30
C GLU A 47 -10.19 10.99 0.08
N GLN A 48 -10.89 9.96 0.56
CA GLN A 48 -10.54 9.31 1.82
C GLN A 48 -9.13 8.70 1.75
N ILE A 49 -8.79 7.98 0.69
CA ILE A 49 -7.45 7.39 0.49
C ILE A 49 -6.37 8.48 0.46
N ARG A 50 -6.61 9.62 -0.19
CA ARG A 50 -5.69 10.77 -0.17
C ARG A 50 -5.53 11.37 1.22
N SER A 51 -6.60 11.37 2.03
CA SER A 51 -6.60 11.89 3.40
C SER A 51 -5.84 10.97 4.37
N VAL A 52 -6.05 9.66 4.29
CA VAL A 52 -5.43 8.68 5.22
C VAL A 52 -4.15 8.05 4.68
N THR A 53 -3.76 8.37 3.45
CA THR A 53 -2.52 7.94 2.77
C THR A 53 -2.38 6.42 2.65
N HIS A 54 -3.48 5.67 2.70
CA HIS A 54 -3.48 4.22 2.50
C HIS A 54 -4.81 3.72 1.95
N ALA A 55 -4.79 2.53 1.36
CA ALA A 55 -5.99 1.76 1.03
C ALA A 55 -5.85 0.33 1.53
N THR A 56 -6.98 -0.31 1.82
CA THR A 56 -7.05 -1.72 2.22
C THR A 56 -7.96 -2.49 1.28
N SER A 57 -7.67 -3.76 1.07
CA SER A 57 -8.50 -4.65 0.25
C SER A 57 -8.60 -6.03 0.89
N PHE A 58 -9.78 -6.64 0.84
CA PHE A 58 -10.07 -7.98 1.35
C PHE A 58 -10.79 -8.77 0.26
N GLY A 59 -10.34 -9.99 -0.02
CA GLY A 59 -10.96 -10.87 -1.01
C GLY A 59 -10.83 -10.39 -2.47
N SER A 60 -10.13 -9.29 -2.72
CA SER A 60 -10.11 -8.60 -4.01
C SER A 60 -9.39 -9.39 -5.11
N MET A 61 -8.14 -9.80 -4.85
CA MET A 61 -7.34 -10.59 -5.81
C MET A 61 -7.57 -12.09 -5.62
N TYR A 62 -7.60 -12.53 -4.37
CA TYR A 62 -7.90 -13.90 -3.95
C TYR A 62 -8.86 -13.84 -2.76
N PRO A 63 -9.87 -14.73 -2.68
CA PRO A 63 -10.90 -14.68 -1.62
C PRO A 63 -10.35 -14.65 -0.21
N ASP A 64 -9.23 -15.35 0.04
CA ASP A 64 -8.60 -15.45 1.36
C ASP A 64 -7.43 -14.48 1.58
N ALA A 65 -7.21 -13.55 0.65
CA ALA A 65 -6.14 -12.58 0.74
C ALA A 65 -6.65 -11.21 1.20
N ALA A 66 -5.83 -10.54 2.00
CA ALA A 66 -5.97 -9.13 2.31
C ALA A 66 -4.67 -8.38 2.00
N ALA A 67 -4.79 -7.08 1.80
CA ALA A 67 -3.65 -6.21 1.56
C ALA A 67 -3.89 -4.80 2.07
N ILE A 68 -2.80 -4.13 2.41
CA ILE A 68 -2.74 -2.70 2.66
C ILE A 68 -1.63 -2.08 1.80
N ALA A 69 -1.92 -0.94 1.18
CA ALA A 69 -0.96 -0.23 0.34
C ALA A 69 -0.88 1.26 0.70
N CYS A 70 0.30 1.85 0.50
CA CYS A 70 0.59 3.28 0.67
C CYS A 70 1.33 3.82 -0.58
N PRO A 71 1.13 5.10 -0.95
CA PRO A 71 1.79 5.70 -2.11
C PRO A 71 3.27 5.95 -1.87
N LEU A 72 4.07 5.93 -2.95
CA LEU A 72 5.49 6.29 -2.98
C LEU A 72 5.69 7.51 -3.88
N PHE A 73 6.45 8.49 -3.40
CA PHE A 73 6.70 9.73 -4.13
C PHE A 73 8.17 9.94 -4.45
N GLY A 74 8.42 10.63 -5.55
CA GLY A 74 9.74 11.10 -5.98
C GLY A 74 9.92 12.59 -5.76
N THR A 75 10.97 13.13 -6.37
CA THR A 75 11.21 14.57 -6.43
C THR A 75 10.00 15.30 -7.03
N GLY A 76 9.67 16.49 -6.51
CA GLY A 76 8.56 17.30 -7.03
C GLY A 76 7.16 16.83 -6.60
N GLY A 77 7.05 15.75 -5.83
CA GLY A 77 5.76 15.19 -5.41
C GLY A 77 5.14 14.22 -6.41
N ASP A 78 5.90 13.81 -7.44
CA ASP A 78 5.45 12.85 -8.44
C ASP A 78 5.17 11.49 -7.80
N LEU A 79 4.01 10.90 -8.10
CA LEU A 79 3.68 9.54 -7.71
C LEU A 79 4.52 8.55 -8.52
N LEU A 80 5.39 7.80 -7.84
CA LEU A 80 6.24 6.79 -8.47
C LEU A 80 5.64 5.39 -8.42
N GLY A 81 4.78 5.12 -7.43
CA GLY A 81 4.18 3.80 -7.26
C GLY A 81 3.45 3.66 -5.92
N ALA A 82 3.29 2.41 -5.50
CA ALA A 82 2.74 2.07 -4.19
C ALA A 82 3.53 0.91 -3.57
N LEU A 83 3.74 0.96 -2.25
CA LEU A 83 4.25 -0.16 -1.47
C LEU A 83 3.08 -0.88 -0.83
N GLN A 84 3.06 -2.21 -0.89
CA GLN A 84 1.98 -3.03 -0.37
C GLN A 84 2.51 -4.12 0.56
N LEU A 85 1.77 -4.35 1.65
CA LEU A 85 1.85 -5.54 2.47
C LEU A 85 0.61 -6.40 2.21
N SER A 86 0.79 -7.68 1.87
CA SER A 86 -0.30 -8.63 1.63
C SER A 86 -0.10 -9.94 2.38
N GLY A 87 -1.19 -10.66 2.60
CA GLY A 87 -1.17 -11.96 3.26
C GLY A 87 -2.58 -12.53 3.49
N PRO A 88 -2.68 -13.64 4.22
CA PRO A 88 -3.97 -14.25 4.52
C PRO A 88 -4.85 -13.33 5.36
N GLN A 89 -6.12 -13.17 4.97
CA GLN A 89 -7.05 -12.23 5.60
C GLN A 89 -7.23 -12.42 7.11
N TYR A 90 -7.11 -13.66 7.61
CA TYR A 90 -7.21 -13.95 9.05
C TYR A 90 -6.07 -13.34 9.89
N ARG A 91 -4.99 -12.85 9.27
CA ARG A 91 -3.91 -12.10 9.96
C ARG A 91 -4.15 -10.60 10.01
N PHE A 92 -5.17 -10.11 9.30
CA PHE A 92 -5.51 -8.69 9.21
C PHE A 92 -6.63 -8.37 10.20
N SER A 93 -6.41 -8.71 11.49
CA SER A 93 -7.26 -8.19 12.57
C SER A 93 -7.08 -6.68 12.70
N GLU A 94 -8.02 -5.99 13.34
CA GLU A 94 -7.94 -4.53 13.52
C GLU A 94 -6.64 -4.10 14.22
N GLU A 95 -6.26 -4.78 15.29
CA GLU A 95 -5.00 -4.55 16.02
C GLU A 95 -3.77 -4.80 15.14
N ALA A 96 -3.74 -5.92 14.42
CA ALA A 96 -2.62 -6.25 13.55
C ALA A 96 -2.50 -5.24 12.39
N MET A 97 -3.62 -4.80 11.84
CA MET A 97 -3.67 -3.78 10.80
C MET A 97 -3.14 -2.43 11.28
N ALA A 98 -3.38 -2.04 12.53
CA ALA A 98 -2.81 -0.83 13.09
C ALA A 98 -1.28 -0.89 13.10
N ALA A 99 -0.70 -2.01 13.55
CA ALA A 99 0.75 -2.22 13.52
C ALA A 99 1.31 -2.28 12.09
N MET A 100 0.62 -2.98 11.19
CA MET A 100 0.99 -3.06 9.76
C MET A 100 0.98 -1.69 9.09
N LYS A 101 -0.03 -0.85 9.39
CA LYS A 101 -0.13 0.53 8.90
C LYS A 101 1.09 1.34 9.33
N GLN A 102 1.44 1.31 10.62
CA GLN A 102 2.58 2.05 11.14
C GLN A 102 3.89 1.61 10.49
N GLY A 103 4.13 0.30 10.41
CA GLY A 103 5.32 -0.24 9.74
C GLY A 103 5.38 0.13 8.26
N LEU A 104 4.24 0.07 7.55
CA LEU A 104 4.16 0.42 6.14
C LEU A 104 4.41 1.92 5.90
N LEU A 105 3.84 2.79 6.74
CA LEU A 105 4.05 4.24 6.69
C LEU A 105 5.51 4.63 6.93
N HIS A 106 6.14 4.01 7.92
CA HIS A 106 7.57 4.18 8.17
C HIS A 106 8.41 3.75 6.96
N ALA A 107 8.09 2.59 6.37
CA ALA A 107 8.79 2.08 5.19
C ALA A 107 8.62 2.99 3.96
N VAL A 108 7.41 3.46 3.65
CA VAL A 108 7.21 4.39 2.52
C VAL A 108 7.85 5.74 2.77
N ALA A 109 7.85 6.26 4.00
CA ALA A 109 8.55 7.50 4.31
C ALA A 109 10.06 7.37 4.08
N GLY A 110 10.67 6.25 4.50
CA GLY A 110 12.08 5.97 4.25
C GLY A 110 12.40 5.84 2.75
N LEU A 111 11.54 5.12 2.01
CA LEU A 111 11.74 4.89 0.58
C LEU A 111 11.52 6.17 -0.24
N THR A 112 10.46 6.93 0.04
CA THR A 112 10.21 8.25 -0.56
C THR A 112 11.38 9.21 -0.32
N ARG A 113 11.93 9.25 0.90
CA ARG A 113 13.13 10.05 1.20
C ARG A 113 14.34 9.62 0.36
N SER A 114 14.55 8.31 0.21
CA SER A 114 15.66 7.75 -0.59
C SER A 114 15.49 8.02 -2.09
N LEU A 115 14.25 8.17 -2.56
CA LEU A 115 13.87 8.55 -3.93
C LEU A 115 13.85 10.08 -4.13
N GLY A 116 14.22 10.87 -3.12
CA GLY A 116 14.28 12.33 -3.19
C GLY A 116 12.94 13.07 -3.01
N GLY A 117 11.89 12.37 -2.58
CA GLY A 117 10.57 12.95 -2.34
C GLY A 117 10.36 13.55 -0.95
N ASN A 118 9.30 14.35 -0.82
CA ASN A 118 8.87 14.91 0.47
C ASN A 118 8.06 13.86 1.28
N THR A 119 8.40 13.70 2.55
CA THR A 119 7.76 12.74 3.48
C THR A 119 6.64 13.33 4.33
N ASP A 120 6.33 14.63 4.22
CA ASP A 120 5.36 15.31 5.09
C ASP A 120 3.96 14.68 5.05
N ILE A 121 3.58 14.12 3.90
CA ILE A 121 2.29 13.41 3.72
C ILE A 121 2.13 12.19 4.64
N TYR A 122 3.23 11.64 5.18
CA TYR A 122 3.21 10.49 6.09
C TYR A 122 3.27 10.89 7.59
N ARG A 123 3.56 12.16 7.92
CA ARG A 123 3.79 12.61 9.31
C ARG A 123 2.55 12.56 10.19
N SER A 124 1.41 13.03 9.69
CA SER A 124 0.14 13.05 10.43
C SER A 124 -0.36 11.66 10.87
N THR A 125 0.24 10.59 10.34
CA THR A 125 -0.15 9.21 10.65
C THR A 125 0.89 8.48 11.53
N THR A 126 2.09 9.04 11.72
CA THR A 126 3.20 8.41 12.47
C THR A 126 3.40 8.96 13.89
N ASP A 127 2.76 10.09 14.22
CA ASP A 127 2.97 10.78 15.51
C ASP A 127 2.02 10.34 16.65
N ASN A 128 1.18 9.32 16.46
CA ASN A 128 0.38 8.72 17.53
C ASN A 128 0.99 7.39 17.99
N ASN A 129 1.97 7.48 18.89
CA ASN A 129 2.42 6.37 19.73
C ASN A 129 2.47 6.78 21.21
#